data_AF-A0AAD4DMK5-F1
#
_entry.id   AF-A0AAD4DMK5-F1
#
_cell.length_a   1.000
_cell.length_b   1.000
_cell.length_c   1.000
_cell.angle_alpha   90.00
_cell.angle_beta   90.00
_cell.angle_gamma   90.00
#
_symmetry.space_group_name_H-M   'P 1'
#
loop_
_entity.id
_entity.type
_entity.pdbx_description
1 polymer ?
#
loop_
_entity_poly.entity_id
_entity_poly.type
_entity_poly.pdbx_seq_one_letter_code
_entity_poly.pdbx_strand_id
1 'polypeptide(L)'
;MNLFVQHTHGFTDRLRKVNVRVSFLLDNLRHSLVFIAGLQAASLEDHASGLDSETIGRLRNPPQYTATIDDPHVRAALENYMHLKHSDSDFDHTRLSYIKGNNIDPAEFLTLYQTKKIAEDITGVYSAMHDMRPNSCIGYTVPFSHLEHCPECGWFRYDQALLEKTSGRTKNLACSFPLPPPSTLVP
;
A
#
# COMPACT_ATOMS: atom_id res chain seq x y z
N MET A 1 38.70 -31.78 -39.54
CA MET A 1 37.27 -31.55 -39.24
C MET A 1 37.12 -31.17 -37.78
N ASN A 2 37.21 -29.87 -37.42
CA ASN A 2 36.85 -29.42 -36.05
C ASN A 2 36.65 -27.89 -35.90
N LEU A 3 36.71 -27.10 -36.97
CA LEU A 3 36.47 -25.65 -36.92
C LEU A 3 35.00 -25.24 -37.10
N PHE A 4 34.12 -26.18 -37.47
CA PHE A 4 32.69 -25.88 -37.71
C PHE A 4 31.79 -26.00 -36.47
N VAL A 5 32.26 -26.65 -35.40
CA VAL A 5 31.45 -26.91 -34.19
C VAL A 5 31.55 -25.78 -33.16
N GLN A 6 32.66 -25.04 -33.10
CA GLN A 6 32.83 -23.94 -32.14
C GLN A 6 32.04 -22.67 -32.53
N HIS A 7 31.78 -22.45 -33.82
CA HIS A 7 31.03 -21.29 -34.29
C HIS A 7 29.51 -21.40 -34.08
N THR A 8 28.95 -22.61 -34.02
CA THR A 8 27.50 -22.82 -33.87
C THR A 8 27.03 -22.65 -32.42
N HIS A 9 27.85 -23.02 -31.43
CA HIS A 9 27.56 -22.76 -30.00
C HIS A 9 27.57 -21.26 -29.66
N GLY A 10 28.52 -20.49 -30.20
CA GLY A 10 28.56 -19.04 -30.00
C GLY A 10 27.41 -18.28 -30.68
N PHE A 11 26.87 -18.80 -31.79
CA PHE A 11 25.75 -18.19 -32.51
C PHE A 11 24.40 -18.49 -31.84
N THR A 12 24.19 -19.74 -31.43
CA THR A 12 22.96 -20.16 -30.71
C THR A 12 22.83 -19.48 -29.34
N ASP A 13 23.93 -19.29 -28.62
CA ASP A 13 23.92 -18.58 -27.33
C ASP A 13 23.66 -17.07 -27.50
N ARG A 14 24.13 -16.47 -28.59
CA ARG A 14 23.86 -15.07 -28.95
C ARG A 14 22.40 -14.87 -29.36
N LEU A 15 21.86 -15.76 -30.19
CA LEU A 15 20.44 -15.74 -30.55
C LEU A 15 19.54 -15.96 -29.34
N ARG A 16 19.90 -16.88 -28.43
CA ARG A 16 19.16 -17.08 -27.17
C ARG A 16 19.15 -15.81 -26.31
N LYS A 17 20.30 -15.15 -26.15
CA LYS A 17 20.40 -13.88 -25.40
C LYS A 17 19.58 -12.76 -26.04
N VAL A 18 19.62 -12.62 -27.36
CA VAL A 18 18.80 -11.64 -28.10
C VAL A 18 17.32 -11.96 -27.93
N ASN A 19 16.92 -13.22 -28.06
CA ASN A 19 15.52 -13.63 -27.95
C ASN A 19 14.96 -13.42 -26.53
N VAL A 20 15.75 -13.75 -25.50
CA VAL A 20 15.41 -13.46 -24.09
C VAL A 20 15.25 -11.95 -23.87
N ARG A 21 16.15 -11.13 -24.43
CA ARG A 21 16.09 -9.67 -24.28
C ARG A 21 14.90 -9.06 -25.01
N VAL A 22 14.56 -9.56 -26.20
CA VAL A 22 13.38 -9.12 -26.97
C VAL A 22 12.10 -9.52 -26.26
N SER A 23 12.01 -10.75 -25.73
CA SER A 23 10.86 -11.22 -24.93
C SER A 23 10.63 -10.33 -23.71
N PHE A 24 11.67 -10.09 -22.91
CA PHE A 24 11.58 -9.24 -21.71
C PHE A 24 11.13 -7.81 -22.04
N LEU A 25 11.64 -7.24 -23.15
CA LEU A 25 11.23 -5.91 -23.59
C LEU A 25 9.74 -5.86 -23.99
N LEU A 26 9.26 -6.89 -24.70
CA LEU A 26 7.86 -6.99 -25.10
C LEU A 26 6.94 -7.16 -23.89
N ASP A 27 7.34 -7.96 -22.89
CA ASP A 27 6.56 -8.15 -21.66
C ASP A 27 6.47 -6.84 -20.87
N ASN A 28 7.56 -6.08 -20.78
CA ASN A 28 7.54 -4.76 -20.15
C ASN A 28 6.64 -3.76 -20.89
N LEU A 29 6.75 -3.70 -22.23
CA LEU A 29 5.88 -2.85 -23.04
C LEU A 29 4.41 -3.23 -22.86
N ARG A 30 4.10 -4.53 -22.82
CA ARG A 30 2.74 -5.02 -22.56
C ARG A 30 2.26 -4.59 -21.19
N HIS A 31 3.04 -4.77 -20.13
CA HIS A 31 2.67 -4.32 -18.79
C HIS A 31 2.44 -2.81 -18.76
N SER A 32 3.33 -2.01 -19.35
CA SER A 32 3.18 -0.55 -19.42
C SER A 32 1.88 -0.14 -20.12
N LEU A 33 1.54 -0.78 -21.23
CA LEU A 33 0.28 -0.48 -21.94
C LEU A 33 -0.95 -0.84 -21.12
N VAL A 34 -0.93 -1.98 -20.40
CA VAL A 34 -2.03 -2.35 -19.50
C VAL A 34 -2.15 -1.37 -18.33
N PHE A 35 -1.04 -0.91 -17.75
CA PHE A 35 -1.05 0.13 -16.72
C PHE A 35 -1.61 1.45 -17.25
N ILE A 36 -1.18 1.90 -18.43
CA ILE A 36 -1.69 3.13 -19.05
C ILE A 36 -3.20 3.03 -19.26
N ALA A 37 -3.68 1.92 -19.84
CA ALA A 37 -5.11 1.70 -20.05
C ALA A 37 -5.88 1.67 -18.72
N GLY A 38 -5.33 1.03 -17.70
CA GLY A 38 -5.92 0.99 -16.36
C GLY A 38 -6.00 2.37 -15.70
N LEU A 39 -4.94 3.18 -15.79
CA LEU A 39 -4.93 4.55 -15.28
C LEU A 39 -5.92 5.45 -16.03
N GLN A 40 -6.04 5.28 -17.35
CA GLN A 40 -7.01 6.03 -18.17
C GLN A 40 -8.46 5.66 -17.84
N ALA A 41 -8.71 4.42 -17.43
CA ALA A 41 -10.03 3.93 -17.04
C ALA A 41 -10.29 4.01 -15.53
N ALA A 42 -9.34 4.50 -14.74
CA ALA A 42 -9.43 4.48 -13.28
C ALA A 42 -10.60 5.34 -12.79
N SER A 43 -11.40 4.76 -11.90
CA SER A 43 -12.51 5.44 -11.23
C SER A 43 -12.45 5.19 -9.72
N LEU A 44 -13.09 6.04 -8.93
CA LEU A 44 -13.20 5.83 -7.48
C LEU A 44 -13.95 4.54 -7.14
N GLU A 45 -14.90 4.16 -7.98
CA GLU A 45 -15.74 2.96 -7.85
C GLU A 45 -15.07 1.69 -8.36
N ASP A 46 -13.87 1.79 -8.92
CA ASP A 46 -13.10 0.60 -9.30
C ASP A 46 -12.77 -0.18 -8.02
N HIS A 47 -12.99 -1.50 -8.05
CA HIS A 47 -12.57 -2.39 -6.96
C HIS A 47 -11.07 -2.26 -6.67
N ALA A 48 -10.26 -1.90 -7.67
CA ALA A 48 -8.83 -1.65 -7.49
C ALA A 48 -8.53 -0.40 -6.64
N SER A 49 -9.49 0.51 -6.41
CA SER A 49 -9.29 1.71 -5.59
C SER A 49 -9.06 1.39 -4.11
N GLY A 50 -9.63 0.27 -3.63
CA GLY A 50 -9.56 -0.12 -2.22
C GLY A 50 -10.37 0.79 -1.29
N LEU A 51 -11.23 1.67 -1.84
CA LEU A 51 -12.05 2.60 -1.07
C LEU A 51 -13.44 1.99 -0.82
N ASP A 52 -13.92 2.10 0.42
CA ASP A 52 -15.29 1.71 0.75
C ASP A 52 -16.31 2.76 0.26
N SER A 53 -17.59 2.36 0.22
CA SER A 53 -18.67 3.22 -0.29
C SER A 53 -18.90 4.49 0.55
N GLU A 54 -18.65 4.43 1.87
CA GLU A 54 -18.77 5.59 2.75
C GLU A 54 -17.66 6.61 2.42
N THR A 55 -16.42 6.13 2.28
CA THR A 55 -15.26 6.91 1.89
C THR A 55 -15.47 7.57 0.51
N ILE A 56 -15.96 6.82 -0.50
CA ILE A 56 -16.30 7.38 -1.81
C ILE A 56 -17.40 8.45 -1.69
N GLY A 57 -18.43 8.19 -0.90
CA GLY A 57 -19.52 9.13 -0.65
C GLY A 57 -19.02 10.45 -0.07
N ARG A 58 -18.08 10.38 0.89
CA ARG A 58 -17.45 11.56 1.51
C ARG A 58 -16.49 12.28 0.57
N LEU A 59 -15.70 11.57 -0.24
CA LEU A 59 -14.83 12.19 -1.25
C LEU A 59 -15.64 12.99 -2.28
N ARG A 60 -16.83 12.49 -2.65
CA ARG A 60 -17.75 13.19 -3.55
C ARG A 60 -18.50 14.35 -2.87
N ASN A 61 -18.66 14.29 -1.55
CA ASN A 61 -19.40 15.28 -0.75
C ASN A 61 -18.55 15.72 0.45
N PRO A 62 -17.45 16.46 0.20
CA PRO A 62 -16.55 16.85 1.28
C PRO A 62 -17.26 17.75 2.30
N PRO A 63 -16.90 17.67 3.59
CA PRO A 63 -17.42 18.58 4.60
C PRO A 63 -17.19 20.04 4.20
N GLN A 64 -18.24 20.86 4.22
CA GLN A 64 -18.17 22.29 3.91
C GLN A 64 -18.12 23.18 5.16
N TYR A 65 -17.96 22.57 6.34
CA TYR A 65 -17.83 23.25 7.61
C TYR A 65 -16.43 23.05 8.17
N THR A 66 -15.94 24.01 8.94
CA THR A 66 -14.72 23.85 9.74
C THR A 66 -14.97 22.84 10.85
N ALA A 67 -14.16 21.80 10.90
CA ALA A 67 -14.18 20.84 12.00
C ALA A 67 -13.69 21.52 13.28
N THR A 68 -14.52 21.49 14.33
CA THR A 68 -14.16 21.96 15.67
C THR A 68 -13.83 20.75 16.54
N ILE A 69 -12.70 20.80 17.25
CA ILE A 69 -12.28 19.77 18.21
C ILE A 69 -12.44 20.36 19.60
N ASP A 70 -13.60 20.17 20.21
CA ASP A 70 -13.93 20.75 21.52
C ASP A 70 -13.41 19.92 22.69
N ASP A 71 -13.34 18.60 22.52
CA ASP A 71 -12.89 17.68 23.55
C ASP A 71 -11.36 17.79 23.74
N PRO A 72 -10.88 18.12 24.95
CA PRO A 72 -9.45 18.30 25.22
C PRO A 72 -8.65 16.98 25.12
N HIS A 73 -9.27 15.83 25.39
CA HIS A 73 -8.64 14.53 25.23
C HIS A 73 -8.53 14.13 23.77
N VAL A 74 -9.56 14.43 22.96
CA VAL A 74 -9.49 14.24 21.50
C VAL A 74 -8.38 15.11 20.90
N ARG A 75 -8.31 16.38 21.33
CA ARG A 75 -7.24 17.30 20.91
C ARG A 75 -5.86 16.77 21.29
N ALA A 76 -5.67 16.36 22.55
CA ALA A 76 -4.40 15.81 23.02
C ALA A 76 -3.98 14.55 22.26
N ALA A 77 -4.92 13.65 21.95
CA ALA A 77 -4.66 12.46 21.17
C ALA A 77 -4.23 12.79 19.72
N LEU A 78 -4.94 13.72 19.07
CA LEU A 78 -4.60 14.18 17.72
C LEU A 78 -3.26 14.91 17.68
N GLU A 79 -2.98 15.78 18.65
CA GLU A 79 -1.68 16.43 18.77
C GLU A 79 -0.57 15.39 18.97
N ASN A 80 -0.77 14.42 19.87
CA ASN A 80 0.18 13.33 20.05
C ASN A 80 0.43 12.57 18.74
N TYR A 81 -0.63 12.22 18.02
CA TYR A 81 -0.55 11.56 16.71
C TYR A 81 0.22 12.39 15.67
N MET A 82 -0.01 13.70 15.59
CA MET A 82 0.65 14.59 14.62
C MET A 82 2.13 14.84 14.93
N HIS A 83 2.52 14.81 16.20
CA HIS A 83 3.91 15.07 16.63
C HIS A 83 4.77 13.81 16.67
N LEU A 84 4.16 12.64 16.77
CA LEU A 84 4.87 11.36 16.77
C LEU A 84 5.38 11.03 15.37
N LYS A 85 6.72 10.97 15.23
CA LYS A 85 7.35 10.63 13.96
C LYS A 85 7.35 9.13 13.67
N HIS A 86 7.38 8.26 14.68
CA HIS A 86 7.51 6.82 14.47
C HIS A 86 6.79 5.96 15.52
N SER A 87 6.32 4.80 15.05
CA SER A 87 5.81 3.62 15.77
C SER A 87 4.49 3.75 16.55
N ASP A 88 3.63 2.73 16.41
CA ASP A 88 2.40 2.58 17.18
C ASP A 88 2.70 2.50 18.70
N SER A 89 3.84 1.93 19.08
CA SER A 89 4.28 1.81 20.47
C SER A 89 4.56 3.16 21.15
N ASP A 90 5.08 4.15 20.42
CA ASP A 90 5.37 5.46 21.00
C ASP A 90 4.09 6.26 21.27
N PHE A 91 3.07 6.05 20.42
CA PHE A 91 1.72 6.55 20.70
C PHE A 91 1.17 5.95 21.98
N ASP A 92 1.24 4.62 22.11
CA ASP A 92 0.70 3.92 23.27
C ASP A 92 1.43 4.30 24.58
N HIS A 93 2.75 4.48 24.54
CA HIS A 93 3.51 4.95 25.70
C HIS A 93 3.11 6.37 26.13
N THR A 94 2.98 7.28 25.16
CA THR A 94 2.57 8.66 25.46
C THR A 94 1.13 8.71 25.97
N ARG A 95 0.24 7.92 25.36
CA ARG A 95 -1.14 7.71 25.81
C ARG A 95 -1.19 7.24 27.26
N LEU A 96 -0.46 6.18 27.59
CA LEU A 96 -0.45 5.63 28.96
C LEU A 96 0.09 6.63 29.98
N SER A 97 1.10 7.41 29.61
CA SER A 97 1.68 8.44 30.47
C SER A 97 0.68 9.57 30.74
N TYR A 98 -0.04 10.02 29.70
CA TYR A 98 -1.09 11.03 29.81
C TYR A 98 -2.25 10.55 30.69
N ILE A 99 -2.74 9.32 30.48
CA ILE A 99 -3.82 8.71 31.27
C ILE A 99 -3.44 8.67 32.76
N LYS A 100 -2.23 8.18 33.08
CA LYS A 100 -1.74 8.11 34.46
C LYS A 100 -1.57 9.49 35.10
N GLY A 101 -1.02 10.45 34.35
CA GLY A 101 -0.76 11.81 34.84
C GLY A 101 -2.03 12.61 35.13
N ASN A 102 -3.13 12.30 34.45
CA ASN A 102 -4.41 13.00 34.59
C ASN A 102 -5.49 12.17 35.30
N ASN A 103 -5.16 10.96 35.77
CA ASN A 103 -6.09 10.04 36.45
C ASN A 103 -7.39 9.78 35.66
N ILE A 104 -7.25 9.55 34.36
CA ILE A 104 -8.35 9.27 33.41
C ILE A 104 -8.58 7.77 33.35
N ASP A 105 -9.80 7.31 33.08
CA ASP A 105 -10.05 5.90 32.77
C ASP A 105 -9.38 5.56 31.41
N PRO A 106 -8.56 4.50 31.31
CA PRO A 106 -8.04 4.05 30.02
C PRO A 106 -9.09 3.84 28.93
N ALA A 107 -10.37 3.62 29.25
CA ALA A 107 -11.46 3.52 28.29
C ALA A 107 -11.92 4.88 27.72
N GLU A 108 -11.67 5.98 28.44
CA GLU A 108 -12.09 7.34 28.05
C GLU A 108 -11.10 8.01 27.09
N PHE A 109 -9.83 7.59 27.07
CA PHE A 109 -8.83 8.15 26.17
C PHE A 109 -8.68 7.35 24.87
N LEU A 110 -8.61 8.04 23.74
CA LEU A 110 -8.55 7.43 22.41
C LEU A 110 -7.33 6.52 22.23
N THR A 111 -7.56 5.38 21.59
CA THR A 111 -6.50 4.53 21.03
C THR A 111 -5.93 5.14 19.76
N LEU A 112 -4.79 4.62 19.28
CA LEU A 112 -4.22 5.06 18.00
C LEU A 112 -5.18 4.86 16.83
N TYR A 113 -5.88 3.73 16.80
CA TYR A 113 -6.88 3.44 15.77
C TYR A 113 -8.01 4.48 15.76
N GLN A 114 -8.60 4.76 16.93
CA GLN A 114 -9.67 5.76 17.04
C GLN A 114 -9.18 7.16 16.68
N THR A 115 -7.96 7.51 17.07
CA THR A 115 -7.33 8.79 16.73
C THR A 115 -7.11 8.94 15.23
N LYS A 116 -6.59 7.90 14.56
CA LYS A 116 -6.48 7.84 13.09
C LYS A 116 -7.84 8.02 12.44
N LYS A 117 -8.88 7.34 12.93
CA LYS A 117 -10.24 7.46 12.36
C LYS A 117 -10.81 8.86 12.49
N ILE A 118 -10.65 9.50 13.65
CA ILE A 118 -11.06 10.89 13.84
C ILE A 118 -10.27 11.82 12.92
N ALA A 119 -8.96 11.59 12.73
CA ALA A 119 -8.16 12.37 11.80
C ALA A 119 -8.65 12.21 10.34
N GLU A 120 -8.99 11.00 9.90
CA GLU A 120 -9.62 10.74 8.60
C GLU A 120 -10.95 11.50 8.46
N ASP A 121 -11.80 11.45 9.48
CA ASP A 121 -13.12 12.09 9.48
C ASP A 121 -13.01 13.62 9.42
N ILE A 122 -12.05 14.21 10.14
CA ILE A 122 -11.82 15.66 10.18
C ILE A 122 -11.18 16.17 8.88
N THR A 123 -10.18 15.46 8.38
CA THR A 123 -9.38 15.92 7.24
C THR A 123 -9.94 15.49 5.90
N GLY A 124 -10.78 14.45 5.88
CA GLY A 124 -11.20 13.77 4.66
C GLY A 124 -10.08 12.97 3.98
N VAL A 125 -8.91 12.82 4.62
CA VAL A 125 -7.75 12.10 4.07
C VAL A 125 -7.78 10.66 4.58
N TYR A 126 -8.14 9.73 3.70
CA TYR A 126 -8.19 8.29 3.99
C TYR A 126 -6.94 7.59 3.48
N SER A 127 -6.44 6.62 4.26
CA SER A 127 -5.33 5.78 3.83
C SER A 127 -5.83 4.66 2.92
N ALA A 128 -5.66 4.81 1.60
CA ALA A 128 -5.78 3.69 0.68
C ALA A 128 -4.56 2.77 0.85
N MET A 129 -4.77 1.61 1.45
CA MET A 129 -3.73 0.60 1.63
C MET A 129 -3.75 -0.37 0.46
N HIS A 130 -2.60 -0.51 -0.21
CA HIS A 130 -2.43 -1.53 -1.24
C HIS A 130 -1.25 -2.44 -0.92
N ASP A 131 -1.40 -3.68 -1.36
CA ASP A 131 -0.41 -4.73 -1.21
C ASP A 131 0.85 -4.36 -2.00
N MET A 132 1.96 -4.20 -1.31
CA MET A 132 3.26 -3.92 -1.92
C MET A 132 4.30 -4.90 -1.41
N ARG A 133 5.22 -5.31 -2.29
CA ARG A 133 6.31 -6.20 -1.91
C ARG A 133 7.25 -5.50 -0.92
N PRO A 134 7.76 -6.19 0.14
CA PRO A 134 8.79 -5.65 1.03
C PRO A 134 10.04 -5.23 0.24
N ASN A 135 10.42 -3.95 0.24
CA ASN A 135 11.47 -3.35 -0.62
C ASN A 135 11.06 -3.16 -2.11
N SER A 136 9.79 -2.82 -2.36
CA SER A 136 9.32 -2.02 -3.51
C SER A 136 9.57 -2.55 -4.93
N CYS A 137 9.76 -3.87 -5.16
CA CYS A 137 9.93 -4.36 -6.53
C CYS A 137 8.69 -4.10 -7.40
N ILE A 138 7.49 -4.35 -6.85
CA ILE A 138 6.20 -4.05 -7.50
C ILE A 138 5.15 -3.70 -6.44
N GLY A 139 4.15 -2.93 -6.84
CA GLY A 139 2.84 -2.89 -6.18
C GLY A 139 1.89 -3.88 -6.85
N TYR A 140 1.11 -4.62 -6.06
CA TYR A 140 0.09 -5.54 -6.56
C TYR A 140 -1.20 -4.78 -6.90
N THR A 141 -1.07 -3.76 -7.75
CA THR A 141 -2.16 -2.92 -8.23
C THR A 141 -2.53 -3.30 -9.66
N VAL A 142 -3.76 -2.98 -10.06
CA VAL A 142 -4.27 -3.09 -11.44
C VAL A 142 -3.88 -4.41 -12.13
N PRO A 143 -2.88 -4.52 -13.05
CA PRO A 143 -2.58 -5.78 -13.73
C PRO A 143 -1.97 -6.83 -12.81
N PHE A 144 -1.37 -6.44 -11.69
CA PHE A 144 -0.70 -7.36 -10.78
C PHE A 144 -1.56 -7.74 -9.58
N SER A 145 -2.80 -7.25 -9.52
CA SER A 145 -3.76 -7.55 -8.44
C SER A 145 -4.01 -9.04 -8.21
N HIS A 146 -3.86 -9.88 -9.24
CA HIS A 146 -4.07 -11.32 -9.17
C HIS A 146 -2.80 -12.12 -8.86
N LEU A 147 -1.63 -11.48 -8.79
CA LEU A 147 -0.37 -12.17 -8.54
C LEU A 147 -0.22 -12.46 -7.04
N GLU A 148 0.22 -13.68 -6.71
CA GLU A 148 0.60 -14.08 -5.35
C GLU A 148 2.13 -14.01 -5.12
N HIS A 149 2.89 -13.78 -6.19
CA HIS A 149 4.34 -13.70 -6.19
C HIS A 149 4.82 -12.56 -7.08
N CYS A 150 5.95 -11.96 -6.73
CA CYS A 150 6.57 -10.94 -7.54
C CYS A 150 7.15 -11.56 -8.83
N PRO A 151 6.80 -11.08 -10.04
CA PRO A 151 7.34 -11.61 -11.28
C PRO A 151 8.83 -11.28 -11.46
N GLU A 152 9.32 -10.23 -10.81
CA GLU A 152 10.72 -9.79 -10.90
C GLU A 152 11.67 -10.62 -10.02
N CYS A 153 11.20 -11.02 -8.83
CA CYS A 153 12.09 -11.63 -7.82
C CYS A 153 11.53 -12.89 -7.14
N GLY A 154 10.32 -13.33 -7.48
CA GLY A 154 9.69 -14.55 -6.97
C GLY A 154 9.19 -14.48 -5.52
N TRP A 155 9.36 -13.35 -4.84
CA TRP A 155 8.93 -13.20 -3.44
C TRP A 155 7.42 -13.31 -3.28
N PHE A 156 6.99 -14.01 -2.23
CA PHE A 156 5.59 -14.16 -1.86
C PHE A 156 4.95 -12.83 -1.47
N ARG A 157 3.71 -12.63 -1.89
CA ARG A 157 2.84 -11.51 -1.48
C ARG A 157 2.40 -11.62 -0.03
N TYR A 158 2.12 -12.83 0.42
CA TYR A 158 1.59 -13.12 1.74
C TYR A 158 2.64 -13.77 2.65
N ASP A 159 2.48 -13.59 3.95
CA ASP A 159 3.27 -14.28 4.96
C ASP A 159 3.02 -15.79 4.89
N GLN A 160 4.04 -16.53 4.43
CA GLN A 160 3.96 -17.98 4.27
C GLN A 160 3.86 -18.71 5.60
N ALA A 161 4.53 -18.22 6.66
CA ALA A 161 4.47 -18.87 7.97
C ALA A 161 3.07 -18.77 8.56
N LEU A 162 2.36 -17.67 8.33
CA LEU A 162 0.96 -17.53 8.75
C LEU A 162 0.02 -18.38 7.89
N LEU A 163 0.23 -18.40 6.58
CA LEU A 163 -0.55 -19.21 5.65
C LEU A 163 -0.47 -20.70 5.99
N GLU A 164 0.74 -21.20 6.26
CA GLU A 164 0.97 -22.58 6.68
C GLU A 164 0.26 -22.89 8.00
N LYS A 165 0.44 -22.03 9.03
CA LYS A 165 -0.21 -22.18 10.35
C LYS A 165 -1.73 -22.20 10.27
N THR A 166 -2.31 -21.45 9.33
CA THR A 166 -3.76 -21.31 9.18
C THR A 166 -4.33 -22.22 8.08
N SER A 167 -3.51 -23.05 7.45
CA SER A 167 -3.90 -23.89 6.32
C SER A 167 -4.59 -23.08 5.20
N GLY A 168 -4.05 -21.89 4.91
CA GLY A 168 -4.55 -21.01 3.87
C GLY A 168 -5.75 -20.14 4.25
N ARG A 169 -6.26 -20.22 5.48
CA ARG A 169 -7.45 -19.46 5.91
C ARG A 169 -7.18 -17.97 6.13
N THR A 170 -5.96 -17.61 6.54
CA THR A 170 -5.60 -16.22 6.80
C THR A 170 -4.47 -15.79 5.87
N LYS A 171 -4.78 -14.81 5.01
CA LYS A 171 -3.84 -14.15 4.11
C LYS A 171 -3.48 -12.78 4.67
N ASN A 172 -2.40 -12.69 5.43
CA ASN A 172 -1.83 -11.39 5.79
C ASN A 172 -0.71 -11.02 4.82
N LEU A 173 -0.67 -9.73 4.49
CA LEU A 173 0.35 -9.16 3.62
C LEU A 173 1.71 -9.25 4.29
N ALA A 174 2.72 -9.63 3.52
CA ALA A 174 4.10 -9.56 4.00
C ALA A 174 4.54 -8.10 4.22
N CYS A 175 3.98 -7.14 3.47
CA CYS A 175 4.14 -5.70 3.65
C CYS A 175 2.94 -4.94 3.05
N SER A 176 2.60 -3.80 3.67
CA SER A 176 1.58 -2.85 3.19
C SER A 176 2.10 -1.43 3.31
N PHE A 177 1.89 -0.58 2.31
CA PHE A 177 2.21 0.84 2.37
C PHE A 177 0.98 1.69 2.03
N PRO A 178 0.77 2.82 2.70
CA PRO A 178 -0.25 3.78 2.28
C PRO A 178 0.15 4.37 0.92
N LEU A 179 -0.80 4.48 0.00
CA LEU A 179 -0.55 5.19 -1.25
C LEU A 179 -0.19 6.65 -0.92
N PRO A 180 0.87 7.22 -1.54
CA PRO A 180 1.02 8.66 -1.52
C PRO A 180 -0.22 9.28 -2.17
N PRO A 181 -0.75 10.39 -1.64
CA PRO A 181 -1.90 11.06 -2.25
C PRO A 181 -1.58 11.37 -3.72
N PRO A 182 -2.58 11.30 -4.62
CA PRO A 182 -2.37 11.66 -6.01
C PRO A 182 -1.73 13.05 -6.03
N SER A 183 -0.52 13.13 -6.59
CA SER A 183 0.16 14.41 -6.74
C SER A 183 -0.76 15.27 -7.57
N THR A 184 -1.36 16.30 -6.96
CA THR A 184 -2.10 17.31 -7.70
C THR A 184 -1.08 17.93 -8.64
N LEU A 185 -1.11 17.51 -9.91
CA LEU A 185 -0.55 18.27 -11.01
C LEU A 185 -1.38 19.55 -11.06
N VAL A 186 -0.92 20.54 -10.30
CA VAL A 186 -1.40 21.91 -10.43
C VAL A 186 -0.96 22.36 -11.82
N PRO A 187 -1.88 22.84 -12.68
CA PRO A 187 -1.57 23.30 -14.03
C PRO A 187 -0.63 24.51 -14.04
#